data_AF-D5UUC3-F1
#
_entry.id   AF-D5UUC3-F1
#
_cell.length_a   1.000
_cell.length_b   1.000
_cell.length_c   1.000
_cell.angle_alpha   90.00
_cell.angle_beta   90.00
_cell.angle_gamma   90.00
#
_symmetry.space_group_name_H-M   'P 1'
#
loop_
_entity.id
_entity.type
_entity.pdbx_description
1 polymer ?
#
loop_
_entity_poly.entity_id
_entity_poly.type
_entity_poly.pdbx_seq_one_letter_code
_entity_poly.pdbx_strand_id
1 'polypeptide(L)'
;MAGRAVAVTLVGVVGALAVTWTLLAPTEVDEDRVESGTLSELDAAPGDHLDCDGGLKAEVGSAQHCTLTSEGEKFTVKLRVTGVDGDNVRWDSVVDRDPQAGRRVTPAQLERHTKHVLAQRGPVDTVQCAGGLPATVGAAQDCTATARGATQLVRTVVTSVDPARVQWSVTVVG
;
A
#
# COMPACT_ATOMS: atom_id res chain seq x y z
N MET A 1 39.86 69.84 -34.98
CA MET A 1 38.67 70.57 -34.50
C MET A 1 37.49 70.14 -35.35
N ALA A 2 36.39 69.70 -34.72
CA ALA A 2 35.06 69.40 -35.31
C ALA A 2 35.05 68.30 -36.41
N GLY A 3 34.03 67.45 -36.56
CA GLY A 3 32.66 67.53 -36.10
C GLY A 3 31.99 66.14 -36.02
N ARG A 4 30.69 66.21 -35.73
CA ARG A 4 29.86 65.21 -35.05
C ARG A 4 29.28 64.15 -35.99
N ALA A 5 28.88 63.05 -35.37
CA ALA A 5 28.07 61.95 -35.88
C ALA A 5 26.75 62.38 -36.54
N VAL A 6 26.30 61.61 -37.54
CA VAL A 6 24.88 61.35 -37.85
C VAL A 6 24.74 59.91 -38.35
N ALA A 7 23.80 59.18 -37.76
CA ALA A 7 23.43 57.81 -38.03
C ALA A 7 22.61 57.66 -39.32
N VAL A 8 22.75 56.53 -40.03
CA VAL A 8 21.65 55.93 -40.81
C VAL A 8 21.73 54.40 -40.72
N THR A 9 20.59 53.83 -40.35
CA THR A 9 20.22 52.46 -40.05
C THR A 9 20.26 51.51 -41.24
N LEU A 10 20.64 50.24 -41.03
CA LEU A 10 20.10 49.11 -41.80
C LEU A 10 19.91 47.86 -40.91
N VAL A 11 18.64 47.61 -40.61
CA VAL A 11 17.94 46.32 -40.42
C VAL A 11 18.82 45.08 -40.17
N GLY A 12 18.85 44.64 -38.91
CA GLY A 12 19.20 43.27 -38.52
C GLY A 12 18.00 42.64 -37.82
N VAL A 13 17.39 41.64 -38.46
CA VAL A 13 16.21 40.91 -37.97
C VAL A 13 16.52 40.28 -36.61
N VAL A 14 15.87 40.77 -35.54
CA VAL A 14 15.76 40.02 -34.30
C VAL A 14 14.75 38.92 -34.55
N GLY A 15 15.22 37.73 -34.93
CA GLY A 15 14.42 36.53 -34.91
C GLY A 15 14.06 36.23 -33.46
N ALA A 16 12.89 36.70 -33.02
CA ALA A 16 12.28 36.23 -31.80
C ALA A 16 11.99 34.73 -31.98
N LEU A 17 12.88 33.88 -31.49
CA LEU A 17 12.52 32.52 -31.14
C LEU A 17 11.56 32.64 -29.95
N ALA A 18 10.29 32.90 -30.24
CA ALA A 18 9.20 32.45 -29.40
C ALA A 18 9.28 30.92 -29.43
N VAL A 19 10.17 30.36 -28.61
CA VAL A 19 10.21 28.93 -28.35
C VAL A 19 8.83 28.62 -27.81
N THR A 20 8.02 27.98 -28.63
CA THR A 20 6.70 27.47 -28.26
C THR A 20 6.94 26.40 -27.20
N TRP A 21 6.87 26.79 -25.93
CA TRP A 21 7.06 25.91 -24.76
C TRP A 21 5.96 24.83 -24.62
N THR A 22 5.06 24.70 -25.59
CA THR A 22 3.89 23.84 -25.55
C THR A 22 4.10 22.42 -26.11
N LEU A 23 5.32 22.02 -26.48
CA LEU A 23 5.56 20.74 -27.19
C LEU A 23 6.30 19.65 -26.39
N LEU A 24 6.64 19.86 -25.12
CA LEU A 24 7.42 18.86 -24.34
C LEU A 24 6.80 18.43 -23.01
N ALA A 25 5.52 18.73 -22.73
CA ALA A 25 4.90 18.19 -21.53
C ALA A 25 4.92 16.64 -21.57
N PRO A 26 5.44 15.96 -20.54
CA PRO A 26 5.49 14.51 -20.47
C PRO A 26 4.06 13.98 -20.45
N THR A 27 3.81 12.93 -21.23
CA THR A 27 2.49 12.28 -21.24
C THR A 27 2.27 11.39 -20.02
N GLU A 28 3.35 11.06 -19.30
CA GLU A 28 3.37 10.09 -18.21
C GLU A 28 4.56 10.38 -17.28
N VAL A 29 4.42 10.02 -16.01
CA VAL A 29 5.51 9.96 -15.02
C VAL A 29 5.98 8.52 -14.96
N ASP A 30 7.28 8.29 -15.15
CA ASP A 30 7.85 6.93 -15.10
C ASP A 30 7.59 6.24 -13.75
N GLU A 31 7.39 4.93 -13.78
CA GLU A 31 7.08 4.05 -12.64
C GLU A 31 8.01 4.29 -11.45
N ASP A 32 9.34 4.22 -11.66
CA ASP A 32 10.35 4.46 -10.61
C ASP A 32 10.15 5.80 -9.87
N ARG A 33 9.73 6.84 -10.60
CA ARG A 33 9.52 8.18 -10.06
C ARG A 33 8.19 8.27 -9.30
N VAL A 34 7.16 7.56 -9.77
CA VAL A 34 5.89 7.43 -9.05
C VAL A 34 6.11 6.69 -7.74
N GLU A 35 6.84 5.57 -7.78
CA GLU A 35 7.07 4.72 -6.61
C GLU A 35 7.87 5.45 -5.53
N SER A 36 9.03 6.01 -5.91
CA SER A 36 9.89 6.76 -4.99
C SER A 36 9.23 8.04 -4.46
N GLY A 37 8.50 8.76 -5.32
CA GLY A 37 7.76 9.96 -4.93
C GLY A 37 6.65 9.65 -3.93
N THR A 38 5.89 8.58 -4.18
CA THR A 38 4.79 8.16 -3.29
C THR A 38 5.32 7.63 -1.95
N LEU A 39 6.38 6.82 -1.93
CA LEU A 39 7.00 6.38 -0.68
C LEU A 39 7.49 7.55 0.18
N SER A 40 7.99 8.61 -0.47
CA SER A 40 8.41 9.84 0.21
C SER A 40 7.22 10.62 0.78
N GLU A 41 6.10 10.72 0.04
CA GLU A 41 4.86 11.36 0.51
C GLU A 41 4.24 10.64 1.72
N LEU A 42 4.38 9.32 1.76
CA LEU A 42 3.86 8.47 2.83
C LEU A 42 4.76 8.40 4.08
N ASP A 43 5.94 9.05 4.07
CA ASP A 43 6.97 8.88 5.10
C ASP A 43 7.28 7.39 5.38
N ALA A 44 7.39 6.59 4.30
CA ALA A 44 7.50 5.14 4.40
C ALA A 44 8.77 4.69 5.17
N ALA A 45 8.67 3.56 5.86
CA ALA A 45 9.77 3.04 6.68
C ALA A 45 10.89 2.46 5.81
N PRO A 46 12.15 2.44 6.30
CA PRO A 46 13.24 1.78 5.60
C PRO A 46 12.93 0.29 5.37
N GLY A 47 12.89 -0.13 4.11
CA GLY A 47 12.56 -1.50 3.70
C GLY A 47 11.14 -1.67 3.16
N ASP A 48 10.29 -0.64 3.25
CA ASP A 48 9.02 -0.61 2.53
C ASP A 48 9.28 -0.50 1.02
N HIS A 49 8.41 -1.13 0.23
CA HIS A 49 8.48 -1.12 -1.23
C HIS A 49 7.11 -0.85 -1.82
N LEU A 50 7.03 -0.02 -2.84
CA LEU A 50 5.80 0.24 -3.60
C LEU A 50 5.98 -0.32 -5.00
N ASP A 51 4.98 -1.04 -5.49
CA ASP A 51 4.99 -1.68 -6.81
C ASP A 51 3.78 -1.16 -7.60
N CYS A 52 4.02 -0.39 -8.66
CA CYS A 52 2.98 0.19 -9.50
C CYS A 52 2.91 -0.52 -10.86
N ASP A 53 1.71 -0.70 -11.41
CA ASP A 53 1.53 -1.30 -12.75
C ASP A 53 1.86 -0.28 -13.85
N GLY A 54 3.13 0.12 -13.97
CA GLY A 54 3.63 1.10 -14.93
C GLY A 54 3.65 2.54 -14.43
N GLY A 55 3.79 3.48 -15.37
CA GLY A 55 3.86 4.90 -15.07
C GLY A 55 2.50 5.56 -14.83
N LEU A 56 2.52 6.73 -14.19
CA LEU A 56 1.32 7.51 -13.91
C LEU A 56 1.03 8.46 -15.07
N LYS A 57 -0.10 8.27 -15.74
CA LYS A 57 -0.56 9.18 -16.80
C LYS A 57 -0.62 10.63 -16.30
N ALA A 58 0.05 11.54 -17.01
CA ALA A 58 0.13 12.96 -16.67
C ALA A 58 -1.13 13.73 -17.09
N GLU A 59 -2.28 13.33 -16.56
CA GLU A 59 -3.57 13.96 -16.83
C GLU A 59 -4.36 14.09 -15.53
N VAL A 60 -4.84 15.30 -15.22
CA VAL A 60 -5.60 15.59 -14.00
C VAL A 60 -6.83 14.67 -13.92
N GLY A 61 -6.99 14.01 -12.76
CA GLY A 61 -8.05 13.04 -12.52
C GLY A 61 -7.69 11.60 -12.88
N SER A 62 -6.56 11.37 -13.57
CA SER A 62 -6.01 10.02 -13.76
C SER A 62 -5.77 9.35 -12.42
N ALA A 63 -6.10 8.07 -12.35
CA ALA A 63 -5.95 7.28 -11.14
C ALA A 63 -5.30 5.95 -11.49
N GLN A 64 -4.50 5.46 -10.56
CA GLN A 64 -3.93 4.13 -10.62
C GLN A 64 -3.86 3.52 -9.23
N HIS A 65 -3.66 2.21 -9.18
CA HIS A 65 -3.44 1.48 -7.95
C HIS A 65 -2.03 0.93 -7.95
N CYS A 66 -1.36 1.05 -6.81
CA CYS A 66 -0.07 0.43 -6.56
C CYS A 66 -0.17 -0.48 -5.32
N THR A 67 0.79 -1.36 -5.13
CA THR A 67 0.87 -2.28 -4.01
C THR A 67 2.03 -1.90 -3.11
N LEU A 68 1.71 -1.39 -1.92
CA LEU A 68 2.69 -1.11 -0.86
C LEU A 68 2.95 -2.39 -0.09
N THR A 69 4.20 -2.83 0.00
CA THR A 69 4.64 -3.87 0.92
C THR A 69 5.30 -3.20 2.12
N SER A 70 4.71 -3.37 3.30
CA SER A 70 5.25 -2.86 4.57
C SER A 70 5.12 -3.92 5.66
N GLU A 71 6.20 -4.14 6.41
CA GLU A 71 6.31 -5.18 7.46
C GLU A 71 5.88 -6.60 7.01
N GLY A 72 6.00 -6.90 5.71
CA GLY A 72 5.59 -8.20 5.13
C GLY A 72 4.10 -8.33 4.83
N GLU A 73 3.32 -7.26 5.03
CA GLU A 73 1.93 -7.14 4.58
C GLU A 73 1.85 -6.28 3.30
N LYS A 74 0.83 -6.53 2.47
CA LYS A 74 0.60 -5.79 1.22
C LYS A 74 -0.66 -4.93 1.34
N PHE A 75 -0.59 -3.68 0.94
CA PHE A 75 -1.68 -2.69 0.99
C PHE A 75 -1.90 -2.09 -0.40
N THR A 76 -3.14 -1.76 -0.73
CA THR A 76 -3.45 -1.05 -1.98
C THR A 76 -3.26 0.44 -1.77
N VAL A 77 -2.42 1.09 -2.58
CA VAL A 77 -2.28 2.55 -2.61
C VAL A 77 -3.02 3.10 -3.81
N LYS A 78 -3.96 4.01 -3.60
CA LYS A 78 -4.71 4.68 -4.65
C LYS A 78 -4.04 6.02 -4.94
N LEU A 79 -3.57 6.20 -6.17
CA LEU A 79 -3.00 7.45 -6.63
C LEU A 79 -4.02 8.23 -7.45
N ARG A 80 -3.99 9.55 -7.34
CA ARG A 80 -4.82 10.45 -8.14
C ARG A 80 -4.04 11.69 -8.53
N VAL A 81 -3.91 11.95 -9.83
CA VAL A 81 -3.29 13.17 -10.33
C VAL A 81 -4.16 14.38 -10.01
N THR A 82 -3.57 15.35 -9.31
CA THR A 82 -4.23 16.59 -8.88
C THR A 82 -3.77 17.82 -9.66
N GLY A 83 -2.64 17.74 -10.36
CA GLY A 83 -2.17 18.85 -11.19
C GLY A 83 -1.09 18.46 -12.19
N VAL A 84 -1.05 19.17 -13.31
CA VAL A 84 -0.01 19.05 -14.34
C VAL A 84 0.39 20.47 -14.73
N ASP A 85 1.67 20.80 -14.62
CA ASP A 85 2.24 22.10 -14.95
C ASP A 85 3.59 21.90 -15.67
N GLY A 86 3.56 21.99 -17.01
CA GLY A 86 4.71 21.61 -17.85
C GLY A 86 5.14 20.18 -17.56
N ASP A 87 6.38 20.01 -17.11
CA ASP A 87 6.97 18.71 -16.78
C ASP A 87 6.72 18.27 -15.32
N ASN A 88 5.96 19.06 -14.56
CA ASN A 88 5.67 18.81 -13.17
C ASN A 88 4.27 18.24 -13.00
N VAL A 89 4.19 16.95 -12.70
CA VAL A 89 2.94 16.24 -12.39
C VAL A 89 2.85 16.08 -10.86
N ARG A 90 1.70 16.42 -10.30
CA ARG A 90 1.38 16.27 -8.87
C ARG A 90 0.24 15.27 -8.72
N TRP A 91 0.36 14.40 -7.73
CA TRP A 91 -0.67 13.44 -7.37
C TRP A 91 -0.79 13.35 -5.86
N ASP A 92 -1.93 12.85 -5.41
CA ASP A 92 -2.17 12.48 -4.01
C ASP A 92 -2.15 10.96 -3.91
N SER A 93 -1.69 10.46 -2.76
CA SER A 93 -1.70 9.03 -2.44
C SER A 93 -2.59 8.73 -1.23
N VAL A 94 -3.38 7.65 -1.34
CA VAL A 94 -4.21 7.15 -0.24
C VAL A 94 -3.98 5.66 -0.08
N VAL A 95 -3.39 5.27 1.05
CA VAL A 95 -3.23 3.86 1.43
C VAL A 95 -4.57 3.31 1.92
N ASP A 96 -5.00 2.21 1.33
CA ASP A 96 -6.09 1.41 1.84
C ASP A 96 -5.64 0.76 3.15
N ARG A 97 -6.41 0.95 4.22
CA ARG A 97 -6.04 0.48 5.56
C ARG A 97 -6.13 -1.04 5.68
N ASP A 98 -6.76 -1.69 4.71
CA ASP A 98 -6.95 -3.12 4.65
C ASP A 98 -5.83 -3.80 3.85
N PRO A 99 -5.11 -4.76 4.46
CA PRO A 99 -4.15 -5.56 3.73
C PRO A 99 -4.83 -6.35 2.60
N GLN A 100 -4.23 -6.37 1.41
CA GLN A 100 -4.70 -7.08 0.22
C GLN A 100 -4.86 -8.58 0.44
N ALA A 101 -3.99 -9.19 1.25
CA ALA A 101 -4.03 -10.61 1.57
C ALA A 101 -5.05 -10.96 2.68
N GLY A 102 -5.76 -9.96 3.22
CA GLY A 102 -6.50 -10.06 4.46
C GLY A 102 -5.55 -10.19 5.65
N ARG A 103 -5.83 -9.46 6.74
CA ARG A 103 -5.00 -9.41 7.94
C ARG A 103 -4.70 -10.80 8.51
N ARG A 104 -3.51 -11.36 8.33
CA ARG A 104 -3.23 -12.76 8.72
C ARG A 104 -3.14 -12.90 10.24
N VAL A 105 -3.86 -13.89 10.79
CA VAL A 105 -3.68 -14.27 12.19
C VAL A 105 -2.48 -15.23 12.25
N THR A 106 -1.36 -14.77 12.81
CA THR A 106 -0.16 -15.62 12.98
C THR A 106 -0.45 -16.81 13.91
N PRO A 107 0.30 -17.93 13.81
CA PRO A 107 0.12 -19.07 14.71
C PRO A 107 0.16 -18.65 16.19
N ALA A 108 1.12 -17.80 16.56
CA ALA A 108 1.26 -17.33 17.93
C ALA A 108 0.08 -16.46 18.40
N GLN A 109 -0.49 -15.61 17.53
CA GLN A 109 -1.70 -14.85 17.85
C GLN A 109 -2.91 -15.78 18.01
N LEU A 110 -3.06 -16.75 17.09
CA LEU A 110 -4.14 -17.72 17.11
C LEU A 110 -4.12 -18.55 18.39
N GLU A 111 -2.95 -19.07 18.78
CA GLU A 111 -2.75 -19.85 20.00
C GLU A 111 -3.07 -19.05 21.27
N ARG A 112 -2.56 -17.80 21.37
CA ARG A 112 -2.83 -16.93 22.53
C ARG A 112 -4.33 -16.66 22.70
N HIS A 113 -5.01 -16.30 21.62
CA HIS A 113 -6.44 -16.01 21.67
C HIS A 113 -7.26 -17.27 21.94
N THR A 114 -6.94 -18.38 21.28
CA THR A 114 -7.62 -19.66 21.50
C THR A 114 -7.47 -20.14 22.94
N LYS A 115 -6.25 -20.02 23.51
CA LYS A 115 -6.00 -20.30 24.93
C LYS A 115 -6.86 -19.42 25.83
N HIS A 116 -6.96 -18.12 25.53
CA HIS A 116 -7.79 -17.19 26.30
C HIS A 116 -9.28 -17.57 26.26
N VAL A 117 -9.81 -17.91 25.09
CA VAL A 117 -11.22 -18.34 24.91
C VAL A 117 -11.49 -19.65 25.64
N LEU A 118 -10.59 -20.63 25.55
CA LEU A 118 -10.74 -21.91 26.23
C LEU A 118 -10.64 -21.77 27.75
N ALA A 119 -9.76 -20.91 28.25
CA ALA A 119 -9.59 -20.63 29.67
C ALA A 119 -10.87 -20.11 30.35
N GLN A 120 -11.77 -19.46 29.59
CA GLN A 120 -13.08 -19.02 30.09
C GLN A 120 -14.06 -20.18 30.30
N ARG A 121 -13.87 -21.32 29.60
CA ARG A 121 -14.72 -22.51 29.69
C ARG A 121 -14.16 -23.54 30.67
N GLY A 122 -12.85 -23.54 30.91
CA GLY A 122 -12.19 -24.44 31.83
C GLY A 122 -10.67 -24.28 31.79
N PRO A 123 -9.94 -24.94 32.72
CA PRO A 123 -8.50 -24.85 32.76
C PRO A 123 -7.86 -25.48 31.51
N VAL A 124 -6.93 -24.75 30.89
CA VAL A 124 -6.15 -25.19 29.74
C VAL A 124 -4.69 -24.80 29.93
N ASP A 125 -3.77 -25.73 29.72
CA ASP A 125 -2.35 -25.54 29.98
C ASP A 125 -1.65 -24.98 28.74
N THR A 126 -1.81 -25.65 27.60
CA THR A 126 -1.20 -25.26 26.32
C THR A 126 -2.19 -25.35 25.17
N VAL A 127 -1.95 -24.54 24.15
CA VAL A 127 -2.60 -24.64 22.84
C VAL A 127 -1.49 -24.58 21.79
N GLN A 128 -1.49 -25.52 20.84
CA GLN A 128 -0.60 -25.54 19.69
C GLN A 128 -1.41 -25.63 18.41
N CYS A 129 -1.22 -24.70 17.48
CA CYS A 129 -1.90 -24.69 16.19
C CYS A 129 -0.95 -25.14 15.09
N ALA A 130 -1.45 -25.87 14.08
CA ALA A 130 -0.59 -26.35 12.98
C ALA A 130 -0.05 -25.23 12.07
N GLY A 131 -0.46 -23.98 12.30
CA GLY A 131 -0.24 -22.84 11.42
C GLY A 131 -1.08 -21.63 11.81
N GLY A 132 -0.95 -20.56 11.03
CA GLY A 132 -1.78 -19.36 11.18
C GLY A 132 -3.18 -19.57 10.60
N LEU A 133 -4.09 -18.65 10.88
CA LEU A 133 -5.45 -18.67 10.34
C LEU A 133 -5.55 -17.63 9.22
N PRO A 134 -5.82 -18.05 7.96
CA PRO A 134 -6.06 -17.12 6.86
C PRO A 134 -7.29 -16.25 7.14
N ALA A 135 -7.21 -14.95 6.85
CA ALA A 135 -8.34 -14.03 7.02
C ALA A 135 -9.32 -14.12 5.85
N THR A 136 -9.92 -15.29 5.69
CA THR A 136 -10.93 -15.56 4.67
C THR A 136 -12.09 -16.26 5.36
N VAL A 137 -13.32 -15.79 5.15
CA VAL A 137 -14.51 -16.41 5.75
C VAL A 137 -14.57 -17.89 5.36
N GLY A 138 -14.75 -18.76 6.35
CA GLY A 138 -14.75 -20.21 6.18
C GLY A 138 -13.36 -20.87 6.23
N ALA A 139 -12.27 -20.10 6.21
CA ALA A 139 -10.94 -20.66 6.46
C ALA A 139 -10.89 -21.27 7.86
N ALA A 140 -10.31 -22.45 7.96
CA ALA A 140 -10.24 -23.21 9.20
C ALA A 140 -8.80 -23.58 9.53
N GLN A 141 -8.51 -23.66 10.83
CA GLN A 141 -7.25 -24.14 11.33
C GLN A 141 -7.48 -25.04 12.54
N ASP A 142 -6.81 -26.19 12.51
CA ASP A 142 -6.84 -27.15 13.60
C ASP A 142 -5.69 -26.85 14.59
N CYS A 143 -6.05 -26.88 15.86
CA CYS A 143 -5.19 -26.68 17.00
C CYS A 143 -5.39 -27.83 18.00
N THR A 144 -4.41 -28.02 18.86
CA THR A 144 -4.39 -29.04 19.89
C THR A 144 -4.32 -28.34 21.23
N ALA A 145 -5.27 -28.60 22.12
CA ALA A 145 -5.31 -28.04 23.47
C ALA A 145 -5.01 -29.13 24.49
N THR A 146 -4.14 -28.84 25.44
CA THR A 146 -3.78 -29.76 26.54
C THR A 146 -4.30 -29.21 27.86
N ALA A 147 -4.99 -30.05 28.63
CA ALA A 147 -5.49 -29.72 29.95
C ALA A 147 -5.31 -30.92 30.90
N ARG A 148 -4.62 -30.72 32.03
CA ARG A 148 -4.38 -31.76 33.04
C ARG A 148 -3.78 -33.06 32.46
N GLY A 149 -2.92 -32.91 31.45
CA GLY A 149 -2.28 -34.03 30.75
C GLY A 149 -3.15 -34.76 29.71
N ALA A 150 -4.39 -34.33 29.49
CA ALA A 150 -5.24 -34.82 28.40
C ALA A 150 -5.23 -33.84 27.22
N THR A 151 -5.24 -34.38 26.01
CA THR A 151 -5.17 -33.62 24.77
C THR A 151 -6.50 -33.66 24.02
N GLN A 152 -6.98 -32.50 23.57
CA GLN A 152 -8.20 -32.35 22.79
C GLN A 152 -7.92 -31.60 21.48
N LEU A 153 -8.59 -32.01 20.40
CA LEU A 153 -8.53 -31.30 19.13
C LEU A 153 -9.49 -30.12 19.17
N VAL A 154 -9.04 -28.98 18.66
CA VAL A 154 -9.78 -27.71 18.62
C VAL A 154 -9.77 -27.22 17.19
N ARG A 155 -10.95 -26.99 16.64
CA ARG A 155 -11.12 -26.39 15.32
C ARG A 155 -11.46 -24.92 15.46
N THR A 156 -10.71 -24.08 14.76
CA THR A 156 -11.00 -22.66 14.59
C THR A 156 -11.50 -22.40 13.18
N VAL A 157 -12.53 -21.56 13.02
CA VAL A 157 -13.11 -21.23 11.70
C VAL A 157 -13.42 -19.74 11.65
N VAL A 158 -12.93 -19.05 10.62
CA VAL A 158 -13.23 -17.63 10.40
C VAL A 158 -14.70 -17.46 10.09
N THR A 159 -15.39 -16.66 10.89
CA THR A 159 -16.82 -16.36 10.75
C THR A 159 -17.06 -15.01 10.08
N SER A 160 -16.14 -14.06 10.26
CA SER A 160 -16.23 -12.72 9.68
C SER A 160 -14.84 -12.12 9.51
N VAL A 161 -14.66 -11.37 8.43
CA VAL A 161 -13.47 -10.56 8.19
C VAL A 161 -13.96 -9.14 7.94
N ASP A 162 -13.53 -8.21 8.78
CA ASP A 162 -13.78 -6.79 8.60
C ASP A 162 -12.44 -6.00 8.65
N PRO A 163 -12.42 -4.74 8.17
CA PRO A 163 -11.21 -3.91 8.12
C PRO A 163 -10.47 -3.81 9.46
N ALA A 164 -11.22 -3.83 10.55
CA ALA A 164 -10.71 -3.62 11.89
C ALA A 164 -10.36 -4.93 12.61
N ARG A 165 -10.83 -6.11 12.14
CA ARG A 165 -10.68 -7.38 12.85
C ARG A 165 -11.14 -8.61 12.05
N VAL A 166 -10.42 -9.71 12.27
CA VAL A 166 -10.84 -11.07 11.88
C VAL A 166 -11.52 -11.70 13.09
N GLN A 167 -12.70 -12.28 12.88
CA GLN A 167 -13.44 -13.01 13.91
C GLN A 167 -13.49 -14.49 13.54
N TRP A 168 -13.33 -15.36 14.53
CA TRP A 168 -13.40 -16.80 14.35
C TRP A 168 -14.07 -17.48 15.53
N SER A 169 -14.73 -18.61 15.26
CA SER A 169 -15.25 -19.49 16.28
C SER A 169 -14.17 -20.46 16.77
N VAL A 170 -14.25 -20.87 18.03
CA VAL A 170 -13.39 -21.90 18.65
C VAL A 170 -14.27 -23.05 19.15
N THR A 171 -14.11 -24.23 18.56
CA THR A 171 -14.91 -25.43 18.86
C THR A 171 -13.99 -26.59 19.21
N VAL A 172 -14.26 -27.26 20.33
CA VAL A 172 -13.57 -28.51 20.70
C VAL A 172 -14.18 -29.62 19.87
N VAL A 173 -13.35 -30.33 19.10
CA VAL A 173 -13.75 -31.51 18.33
C VAL A 173 -13.69 -32.70 19.29
N GLY A 174 -14.85 -33.26 19.60
CA GLY A 174 -15.04 -34.42 20.46
C GLY A 174 -15.69 -35.58 19.73
#